data_AF-V7D0U8-F1
#
_entry.id   AF-V7D0U8-F1
#
_cell.length_a   1.000
_cell.length_b   1.000
_cell.length_c   1.000
_cell.angle_alpha   90.00
_cell.angle_beta   90.00
_cell.angle_gamma   90.00
#
_symmetry.space_group_name_H-M   'P 1'
#
loop_
_entity.id
_entity.type
_entity.pdbx_description
1 polymer ?
#
loop_
_entity_poly.entity_id
_entity_poly.type
_entity_poly.pdbx_seq_one_letter_code
_entity_poly.pdbx_strand_id
1 'polypeptide(L)'
;MSQSLLPFILFALVSSISPGPTNLLILAHGARFGLCASLAPVVAACGAAAAIVLMVGLGLGELLLRHPLAQQLMSWAGVLWLSWLAWQML
;
A
#
# COMPACT_ATOMS: atom_id res chain seq x y z
N MET A 1 -23.94 -1.12 6.85
CA MET A 1 -23.15 -0.14 6.06
C MET A 1 -22.32 0.82 6.94
N SER A 2 -22.04 0.50 8.21
CA SER A 2 -21.30 1.38 9.15
C SER A 2 -20.11 0.72 9.87
N GLN A 3 -19.87 -0.58 9.67
CA GLN A 3 -18.82 -1.33 10.39
C GLN A 3 -17.41 -1.26 9.78
N SER A 4 -17.25 -0.74 8.55
CA SER A 4 -15.96 -0.74 7.85
C SER A 4 -15.19 0.59 7.92
N LEU A 5 -15.83 1.67 8.40
CA LEU A 5 -15.20 3.00 8.46
C LEU A 5 -14.12 3.08 9.53
N LEU A 6 -14.34 2.50 10.70
CA LEU A 6 -13.36 2.53 11.79
C LEU A 6 -12.05 1.79 11.42
N PRO A 7 -12.08 0.56 10.88
CA PRO A 7 -10.88 -0.10 10.36
C PRO A 7 -10.19 0.69 9.24
N PHE A 8 -10.97 1.29 8.33
CA PHE A 8 -10.43 2.07 7.22
C PHE A 8 -9.72 3.35 7.68
N ILE A 9 -10.31 4.08 8.63
CA ILE A 9 -9.72 5.30 9.20
C ILE A 9 -8.43 4.95 9.95
N LEU A 10 -8.43 3.90 10.77
CA LEU A 10 -7.22 3.46 11.48
C LEU A 10 -6.12 3.02 10.52
N PHE A 11 -6.47 2.26 9.47
CA PHE A 11 -5.53 1.87 8.42
C PHE A 11 -4.96 3.08 7.68
N ALA A 12 -5.82 4.00 7.24
CA ALA A 12 -5.42 5.21 6.52
C ALA A 12 -4.51 6.10 7.38
N LEU A 13 -4.82 6.24 8.68
CA LEU A 13 -4.06 7.06 9.62
C LEU A 13 -2.68 6.43 9.91
N VAL A 14 -2.60 5.12 10.14
CA VAL A 14 -1.33 4.40 10.30
C VAL A 14 -0.51 4.41 9.01
N SER A 15 -1.14 4.21 7.85
CA SER A 15 -0.48 4.25 6.54
C SER A 15 -0.02 5.64 6.14
N SER A 16 -0.68 6.70 6.62
CA SER A 16 -0.29 8.09 6.34
C SER A 16 0.77 8.62 7.31
N ILE A 17 0.77 8.16 8.57
CA ILE A 17 1.76 8.58 9.57
C ILE A 17 3.07 7.81 9.39
N SER A 18 3.00 6.56 8.92
CA SER A 18 4.20 5.76 8.65
C SER A 18 4.86 6.29 7.37
N PRO A 19 6.09 6.85 7.41
CA PRO A 19 6.86 7.06 6.20
C PRO A 19 7.21 5.67 5.66
N GLY A 20 6.34 5.13 4.82
CA GLY A 20 6.51 3.78 4.28
C GLY A 20 7.81 3.66 3.50
N PRO A 21 8.36 2.44 3.33
CA PRO A 21 9.61 2.22 2.62
C PRO A 21 9.61 2.82 1.20
N THR A 22 8.45 2.87 0.53
CA THR A 22 8.28 3.56 -0.76
C THR A 22 8.49 5.07 -0.67
N ASN A 23 7.92 5.75 0.32
CA ASN A 23 8.12 7.18 0.52
C ASN A 23 9.56 7.50 0.91
N LEU A 24 10.19 6.66 1.76
CA LEU A 24 11.61 6.77 2.09
C LEU A 24 12.51 6.51 0.89
N LEU A 25 12.18 5.54 0.04
CA LEU A 25 12.90 5.25 -1.22
C LEU A 25 12.80 6.42 -2.20
N ILE A 26 11.61 7.02 -2.37
CA ILE A 26 11.41 8.19 -3.24
C ILE A 26 12.15 9.41 -2.68
N LEU A 27 12.14 9.59 -1.36
CA LEU A 27 12.87 10.68 -0.69
C LEU A 27 14.40 10.50 -0.84
N ALA A 28 14.91 9.27 -0.65
CA ALA A 28 16.31 8.95 -0.85
C ALA A 28 16.73 9.06 -2.33
N HIS A 29 15.86 8.67 -3.27
CA HIS A 29 16.09 8.88 -4.70
C HIS A 29 16.08 10.37 -5.06
N GLY A 30 15.17 11.16 -4.50
CA GLY A 30 15.10 12.61 -4.73
C GLY A 30 16.27 13.37 -4.14
N ALA A 31 16.74 12.95 -2.97
CA ALA A 31 17.95 13.49 -2.34
C ALA A 31 19.22 13.18 -3.15
N ARG A 32 19.23 12.08 -3.92
CA ARG A 32 20.39 11.61 -4.70
C ARG A 32 20.39 12.06 -6.17
N PHE A 33 19.23 12.15 -6.81
CA PHE A 33 19.08 12.38 -8.26
C PHE A 33 18.28 13.66 -8.60
N GLY A 34 17.84 14.43 -7.60
CA GLY A 34 17.11 15.69 -7.77
C GLY A 34 15.59 15.53 -7.92
N LEU A 35 14.84 16.59 -7.60
CA LEU A 35 13.36 16.58 -7.56
C LEU A 35 12.71 16.11 -8.86
N CYS A 36 13.28 16.44 -10.04
CA CYS A 36 12.71 16.04 -11.32
C CYS A 36 12.77 14.52 -11.55
N ALA A 37 13.78 13.82 -11.02
CA ALA A 37 13.87 12.37 -11.12
C ALA A 37 12.87 11.66 -10.21
N SER A 38 12.40 12.32 -9.13
CA SER A 38 11.36 11.81 -8.23
C SER A 38 9.94 11.99 -8.76
N LEU A 39 9.70 12.88 -9.75
CA LEU A 39 8.36 13.09 -10.30
C LEU A 39 7.81 11.85 -11.02
N ALA A 40 8.64 11.16 -11.81
CA ALA A 40 8.20 9.95 -12.51
C ALA A 40 7.79 8.79 -11.57
N PRO A 41 8.58 8.44 -10.52
CA PRO A 41 8.17 7.50 -9.49
C PRO A 41 6.90 7.91 -8.75
N VAL A 42 6.74 9.20 -8.43
CA VAL A 42 5.55 9.71 -7.71
C VAL A 42 4.29 9.57 -8.58
N VAL A 43 4.35 9.98 -9.85
CA VAL A 43 3.23 9.85 -10.78
C VAL A 43 2.90 8.38 -11.03
N ALA A 44 3.91 7.52 -11.16
CA ALA A 44 3.71 6.07 -11.27
C ALA A 44 3.04 5.48 -10.01
N ALA A 45 3.46 5.89 -8.81
CA ALA A 45 2.87 5.45 -7.56
C ALA A 45 1.40 5.92 -7.41
N CYS A 46 1.11 7.18 -7.76
CA CYS A 46 -0.26 7.70 -7.78
C CYS A 46 -1.13 6.98 -8.82
N GLY A 47 -0.60 6.73 -10.01
CA GLY A 47 -1.29 5.98 -11.06
C GLY A 47 -1.57 4.53 -10.65
N ALA A 48 -0.60 3.86 -10.02
CA ALA A 48 -0.78 2.52 -9.48
C ALA A 48 -1.84 2.48 -8.37
N ALA A 49 -1.82 3.44 -7.45
CA ALA A 49 -2.83 3.55 -6.40
C ALA A 49 -4.24 3.77 -6.98
N ALA A 50 -4.38 4.71 -7.93
CA ALA A 50 -5.65 4.96 -8.61
C ALA A 50 -6.15 3.73 -9.38
N ALA A 51 -5.25 3.01 -10.07
CA ALA A 51 -5.59 1.80 -10.80
C ALA A 51 -6.07 0.67 -9.87
N ILE A 52 -5.41 0.48 -8.71
CA ILE A 52 -5.84 -0.51 -7.71
C ILE A 52 -7.24 -0.16 -7.18
N VAL A 53 -7.50 1.10 -6.85
CA VAL A 53 -8.83 1.55 -6.40
C VAL A 53 -9.88 1.33 -7.48
N LEU A 54 -9.57 1.67 -8.73
CA LEU A 54 -10.47 1.46 -9.86
C LEU A 54 -10.78 -0.04 -10.05
N MET A 55 -9.75 -0.90 -10.01
CA MET A 55 -9.91 -2.34 -10.11
C MET A 55 -10.78 -2.92 -8.99
N VAL A 56 -10.55 -2.50 -7.75
CA VAL A 56 -11.38 -2.91 -6.60
C VAL A 56 -12.82 -2.43 -6.77
N GLY A 57 -13.03 -1.19 -7.22
CA GLY A 57 -14.34 -0.60 -7.48
C GLY A 57 -15.09 -1.24 -8.67
N LEU A 58 -14.37 -1.82 -9.63
CA LEU A 58 -14.93 -2.58 -10.75
C LEU A 58 -15.39 -4.00 -10.36
N GLY A 59 -15.26 -4.40 -9.09
CA GLY A 59 -15.79 -5.66 -8.57
C GLY A 59 -14.74 -6.73 -8.23
N LEU A 60 -13.44 -6.46 -8.43
CA LEU A 60 -12.38 -7.34 -7.92
C LEU A 60 -12.41 -7.44 -6.38
N GLY A 61 -12.86 -6.36 -5.71
CA GLY A 61 -13.08 -6.38 -4.26
C GLY A 61 -14.15 -7.39 -3.83
N GLU A 62 -15.25 -7.50 -4.58
CA GLU A 62 -16.30 -8.49 -4.31
C GLU A 62 -15.84 -9.93 -4.55
N LEU A 63 -15.02 -10.15 -5.58
CA LEU A 63 -14.47 -11.48 -5.86
C LEU A 63 -13.58 -11.97 -4.70
N LEU A 64 -12.81 -11.05 -4.11
CA LEU A 64 -11.95 -11.35 -2.96
C LEU A 64 -12.77 -11.57 -1.68
N LEU A 65 -13.85 -10.81 -1.47
CA LEU A 65 -14.80 -11.00 -0.37
C LEU A 65 -15.52 -12.36 -0.44
N ARG A 66 -15.77 -12.89 -1.63
CA ARG A 66 -16.37 -14.22 -1.83
C ARG A 66 -15.41 -15.38 -1.51
N HIS A 67 -14.10 -15.13 -1.51
CA HIS A 67 -13.07 -16.11 -1.17
C HIS A 67 -12.30 -15.71 0.11
N PRO A 68 -12.89 -15.92 1.30
CA PRO A 68 -12.29 -15.52 2.57
C PRO A 68 -10.91 -16.17 2.82
N LEU A 69 -10.69 -17.40 2.32
CA LEU A 69 -9.39 -18.06 2.40
C LEU A 69 -8.29 -17.34 1.61
N ALA A 70 -8.60 -16.82 0.42
CA ALA A 70 -7.64 -16.05 -0.38
C ALA A 70 -7.27 -14.74 0.31
N GLN A 71 -8.26 -14.04 0.88
CA GLN A 71 -8.03 -12.84 1.67
C GLN A 71 -7.13 -13.13 2.89
N GLN A 72 -7.36 -14.25 3.58
CA GLN A 72 -6.62 -14.63 4.77
C GLN A 72 -5.16 -15.01 4.45
N LEU A 73 -4.94 -15.79 3.38
CA LEU A 73 -3.61 -16.12 2.88
C LEU A 73 -2.83 -14.89 2.45
N MET A 74 -3.48 -13.98 1.72
CA MET A 74 -2.85 -12.76 1.24
C MET A 74 -2.46 -11.83 2.39
N SER A 75 -3.30 -11.75 3.44
CA SER A 75 -3.01 -11.00 4.65
C SER A 75 -1.82 -11.62 5.42
N TRP A 76 -1.81 -12.93 5.63
CA TRP A 76 -0.69 -13.63 6.27
C TRP A 76 0.62 -13.52 5.47
N ALA A 77 0.56 -13.64 4.15
CA ALA A 77 1.70 -13.44 3.27
C ALA A 77 2.25 -12.01 3.37
N GLY A 78 1.35 -11.01 3.41
CA GLY A 78 1.73 -9.61 3.61
C GLY A 78 2.40 -9.37 4.97
N VAL A 79 1.86 -9.94 6.05
CA VAL A 79 2.47 -9.85 7.38
C VAL A 79 3.85 -10.51 7.40
N LEU A 80 3.98 -11.75 6.90
CA LEU A 80 5.26 -12.45 6.80
C LEU A 80 6.29 -11.65 6.00
N TRP A 81 5.90 -11.11 4.86
CA TRP A 81 6.77 -10.30 4.02
C TRP A 81 7.21 -9.01 4.72
N LEU A 82 6.29 -8.29 5.35
CA LEU A 82 6.61 -7.05 6.09
C LEU A 82 7.47 -7.33 7.32
N SER A 83 7.20 -8.41 8.05
CA SER A 83 8.04 -8.85 9.17
C SER A 83 9.46 -9.22 8.71
N TRP A 84 9.57 -9.90 7.57
CA TRP A 84 10.87 -10.21 6.96
C TRP A 84 11.61 -8.93 6.53
N LEU A 85 10.93 -8.01 5.85
CA LEU A 85 11.52 -6.75 5.42
C LEU A 85 11.97 -5.90 6.61
N ALA A 86 11.16 -5.84 7.67
CA ALA A 86 11.49 -5.15 8.92
C ALA A 86 12.74 -5.77 9.58
N TRP A 87 12.86 -7.10 9.56
CA TRP A 87 14.05 -7.79 10.04
C TRP A 87 15.30 -7.47 9.21
N GLN A 88 15.14 -7.28 7.90
CA GLN A 88 16.24 -6.96 6.99
C GLN A 88 16.66 -5.49 7.06
N MET A 89 15.77 -4.60 7.51
CA MET A 89 16.05 -3.18 7.70
C MET A 89 16.62 -2.84 9.08
N LEU A 90 16.55 -3.76 10.05
CA LEU A 90 17.25 -3.68 11.34
C LEU A 90 18.73 -4.05 11.18
#